data_AF-A0A9W6LSK8-F1
#
_entry.id   AF-A0A9W6LSK8-F1
#
_cell.length_a   1.000
_cell.length_b   1.000
_cell.length_c   1.000
_cell.angle_alpha   90.00
_cell.angle_beta   90.00
_cell.angle_gamma   90.00
#
_symmetry.space_group_name_H-M   'P 1'
#
loop_
_entity.id
_entity.type
_entity.pdbx_description
1 polymer ?
#
loop_
_entity_poly.entity_id
_entity_poly.type
_entity_poly.pdbx_seq_one_letter_code
_entity_poly.pdbx_strand_id
1 'polypeptide(L)'
;MTDAPTLISMNETIRVTSLSRTSINVRRSQGNFPQAVMLGEKRLAFVRQEVLDWVQARIAERGATVRTATEARAKAKVAAGERQHRAEDGEAA
;
A
#
# COMPACT_ATOMS: atom_id res chain seq x y z
N MET A 1 -14.47 -22.76 -7.73
CA MET A 1 -13.69 -22.67 -8.99
C MET A 1 -12.24 -22.58 -8.56
N THR A 2 -11.42 -23.58 -8.89
CA THR A 2 -10.01 -23.58 -8.51
C THR A 2 -9.28 -22.62 -9.42
N ASP A 3 -9.07 -21.37 -8.97
CA ASP A 3 -8.29 -20.40 -9.72
C ASP A 3 -6.84 -20.87 -9.72
N ALA A 4 -6.39 -21.38 -10.86
CA ALA A 4 -5.06 -21.94 -10.97
C ALA A 4 -4.04 -20.78 -10.91
N PRO A 5 -2.99 -20.88 -10.07
CA PRO A 5 -2.01 -19.82 -9.94
C PRO A 5 -1.32 -19.58 -11.29
N THR A 6 -1.56 -18.41 -11.87
CA THR A 6 -0.98 -18.02 -13.15
C THR A 6 0.41 -17.45 -12.95
N LEU A 7 1.40 -17.96 -13.69
CA LEU A 7 2.76 -17.44 -13.68
C LEU A 7 2.97 -16.37 -14.76
N ILE A 8 3.66 -15.30 -14.40
CA ILE A 8 4.03 -14.20 -15.30
C ILE A 8 5.54 -14.08 -15.43
N SER A 9 6.00 -13.75 -16.63
CA SER A 9 7.43 -13.53 -16.90
C SER A 9 7.93 -12.23 -16.28
N MET A 10 9.25 -12.09 -16.11
CA MET A 10 9.87 -10.82 -15.69
C MET A 10 9.43 -9.61 -16.54
N ASN A 11 9.27 -9.78 -17.85
CA ASN A 11 8.82 -8.69 -18.74
C ASN A 11 7.38 -8.28 -18.45
N GLU A 12 6.53 -9.23 -18.10
CA GLU A 12 5.15 -8.96 -17.70
C GLU A 12 5.10 -8.28 -16.32
N THR A 13 5.91 -8.74 -15.36
CA THR A 13 6.05 -8.08 -14.05
C THR A 13 6.49 -6.62 -14.19
N ILE A 14 7.43 -6.32 -15.10
CA ILE A 14 7.85 -4.95 -15.41
C ILE A 14 6.69 -4.11 -15.94
N ARG A 15 5.85 -4.66 -16.84
CA ARG A 15 4.65 -3.98 -17.34
C ARG A 15 3.62 -3.70 -16.25
N VAL A 16 3.38 -4.67 -15.36
CA VAL A 16 2.39 -4.56 -14.30
C VAL A 16 2.82 -3.56 -13.21
N THR A 17 4.10 -3.55 -12.85
CA THR A 17 4.62 -2.74 -11.73
C THR A 17 5.21 -1.40 -12.17
N SER A 18 5.44 -1.20 -13.46
CA SER A 18 6.19 -0.08 -14.05
C SER A 18 7.62 0.07 -13.49
N LEU A 19 8.14 -0.95 -12.80
CA LEU A 19 9.49 -0.97 -12.25
C LEU A 19 10.49 -1.56 -13.25
N SER A 20 11.72 -1.02 -13.25
CA SER A 20 12.81 -1.61 -14.02
C SER A 20 13.18 -3.01 -13.50
N ARG A 21 13.76 -3.86 -14.36
CA ARG A 21 14.27 -5.17 -13.98
C ARG A 21 15.24 -5.10 -12.79
N THR A 22 16.14 -4.12 -12.80
CA THR A 22 17.11 -3.91 -11.72
C THR A 22 16.41 -3.57 -10.41
N SER A 23 15.42 -2.68 -10.45
CA SER A 23 14.63 -2.31 -9.28
C SER A 23 13.87 -3.50 -8.69
N ILE A 24 13.32 -4.36 -9.54
CA ILE A 24 12.66 -5.59 -9.11
C ILE A 24 13.67 -6.52 -8.43
N ASN A 25 14.82 -6.76 -9.04
CA ASN A 25 15.86 -7.63 -8.45
C ASN A 25 16.38 -7.11 -7.10
N VAL A 26 16.59 -5.80 -6.97
CA VAL A 26 16.99 -5.18 -5.69
C VAL A 26 15.90 -5.34 -4.64
N ARG A 27 14.63 -5.11 -4.98
CA ARG A 27 13.54 -5.29 -4.00
C ARG A 27 13.35 -6.75 -3.61
N ARG A 28 13.61 -7.68 -4.52
CA ARG A 28 13.63 -9.13 -4.23
C ARG A 28 14.75 -9.50 -3.26
N SER A 29 15.96 -8.98 -3.46
CA SER A 29 17.07 -9.24 -2.53
C SER A 29 16.84 -8.62 -1.15
N GLN A 30 16.07 -7.54 -1.08
CA GLN A 30 15.63 -6.90 0.16
C GLN A 30 14.43 -7.59 0.84
N GLY A 31 13.84 -8.63 0.22
CA GLY A 31 12.62 -9.26 0.74
C GLY A 31 11.34 -8.43 0.61
N ASN A 32 11.39 -7.30 -0.10
CA ASN A 32 10.30 -6.33 -0.26
C ASN A 32 9.50 -6.54 -1.56
N PHE A 33 9.63 -7.70 -2.19
CA PHE A 33 8.96 -8.06 -3.44
C PHE A 33 8.68 -9.57 -3.48
N PRO A 34 7.62 -10.02 -4.18
CA PRO A 34 7.35 -11.45 -4.37
C PRO A 34 8.55 -12.25 -4.86
N GLN A 35 8.70 -13.46 -4.31
CA GLN A 35 9.78 -14.36 -4.72
C GLN A 35 9.54 -14.87 -6.15
N ALA A 36 10.62 -15.04 -6.92
CA ALA A 36 10.47 -15.61 -8.25
C ALA A 36 10.56 -17.14 -8.17
N VAL A 37 9.70 -17.81 -8.91
CA VAL A 37 9.74 -19.23 -9.17
C VAL A 37 10.75 -19.49 -10.29
N MET A 38 11.79 -20.26 -10.01
CA MET A 38 12.74 -20.71 -11.04
C MET A 38 12.10 -21.84 -11.84
N LEU A 39 11.86 -21.59 -13.14
CA LEU A 39 11.30 -22.57 -14.08
C LEU A 39 12.41 -23.31 -14.86
N GLY A 40 13.65 -22.90 -14.68
CA GLY A 40 14.84 -23.49 -15.29
C GLY A 40 16.07 -22.62 -15.02
N GLU A 41 17.20 -22.99 -15.62
CA GLU A 41 18.51 -22.39 -15.35
C GLU A 41 18.57 -20.87 -15.61
N LYS A 42 17.84 -20.39 -16.63
CA LYS A 42 17.79 -18.96 -17.01
C LYS A 42 16.39 -18.35 -16.96
N ARG A 43 15.36 -19.17 -16.66
CA ARG A 43 13.97 -18.73 -16.70
C ARG A 43 13.41 -18.62 -15.29
N LEU A 44 13.03 -17.40 -14.93
CA LEU A 44 12.29 -17.11 -13.70
C LEU A 44 10.92 -16.52 -14.05
N ALA A 45 9.94 -16.81 -13.21
CA ALA A 45 8.58 -16.29 -13.29
C ALA A 45 8.09 -15.87 -11.91
N PHE A 46 6.99 -15.12 -11.86
CA PHE A 46 6.35 -14.68 -10.63
C PHE A 46 4.91 -15.15 -10.62
N VAL A 47 4.34 -15.40 -9.44
CA VAL A 47 2.90 -15.64 -9.32
C VAL A 47 2.19 -14.31 -9.60
N ARG A 48 1.28 -14.31 -10.58
CA ARG A 48 0.52 -13.13 -10.98
C ARG A 48 -0.18 -12.50 -9.79
N GLN A 49 -0.84 -13.32 -8.97
CA GLN A 49 -1.61 -12.87 -7.83
C GLN A 49 -0.73 -12.15 -6.81
N GLU A 50 0.43 -12.71 -6.44
CA GLU A 50 1.34 -12.07 -5.47
C GLU A 50 1.84 -10.71 -5.97
N VAL A 51 2.11 -10.58 -7.27
CA VAL A 51 2.53 -9.29 -7.86
C VAL A 51 1.40 -8.28 -7.82
N LEU A 52 0.17 -8.69 -8.14
CA LEU A 52 -1.00 -7.82 -8.06
C LEU A 52 -1.29 -7.40 -6.61
N ASP A 53 -1.24 -8.34 -5.67
CA ASP A 53 -1.44 -8.07 -4.24
C ASP A 53 -0.38 -7.11 -3.71
N TRP A 54 0.88 -7.26 -4.14
CA TRP A 54 1.94 -6.31 -3.81
C TRP A 54 1.66 -4.90 -4.35
N VAL A 55 1.18 -4.77 -5.59
CA VAL A 55 0.79 -3.47 -6.16
C VAL A 55 -0.38 -2.86 -5.36
N GLN A 56 -1.38 -3.67 -5.04
CA GLN A 56 -2.53 -3.24 -4.25
C GLN A 56 -2.13 -2.80 -2.84
N ALA A 57 -1.20 -3.51 -2.19
CA ALA A 57 -0.66 -3.11 -0.90
C ALA A 57 0.00 -1.73 -0.97
N ARG A 58 0.77 -1.42 -2.03
CA ARG A 58 1.37 -0.09 -2.24
C ARG A 58 0.33 1.01 -2.45
N ILE A 59 -0.74 0.71 -3.18
CA ILE A 59 -1.85 1.64 -3.39
C ILE A 59 -2.59 1.87 -2.06
N ALA A 60 -2.82 0.79 -1.29
CA ALA A 60 -3.46 0.84 0.01
C ALA A 60 -2.62 1.62 1.03
N GLU A 61 -1.29 1.47 1.06
CA GLU A 61 -0.37 2.26 1.89
C GLU A 61 -0.48 3.76 1.57
N ARG A 62 -0.56 4.13 0.28
CA ARG A 62 -0.84 5.51 -0.13
C ARG A 62 -2.20 5.98 0.39
N GLY A 63 -3.25 5.18 0.24
CA GLY A 63 -4.59 5.51 0.71
C GLY A 63 -4.72 5.58 2.23
N ALA A 64 -3.96 4.75 2.95
CA ALA A 64 -3.89 4.75 4.41
C ALA A 64 -3.16 5.99 4.92
N THR A 65 -2.06 6.39 4.28
CA THR A 65 -1.32 7.62 4.63
C THR A 65 -2.17 8.88 4.42
N VAL A 66 -3.00 8.90 3.37
CA VAL A 66 -3.95 10.00 3.14
C VAL A 66 -5.06 10.02 4.18
N ARG A 67 -5.66 8.86 4.51
CA ARG A 67 -6.73 8.75 5.52
C ARG A 67 -6.28 9.10 6.94
N THR A 68 -5.13 8.60 7.40
CA THR A 68 -4.62 8.92 8.74
C THR A 68 -4.31 10.41 8.89
N ALA A 69 -3.80 11.06 7.84
CA ALA A 69 -3.56 12.50 7.83
C ALA A 69 -4.87 13.32 7.84
N THR A 70 -5.96 12.80 7.24
CA THR A 70 -7.28 13.48 7.27
C THR A 70 -7.99 13.27 8.61
N GLU A 71 -7.95 12.06 9.16
CA GLU A 71 -8.54 11.70 10.46
C GLU A 71 -7.86 12.42 11.63
N ALA A 72 -6.52 12.55 11.60
CA ALA A 72 -5.77 13.32 12.60
C ALA A 72 -6.15 14.82 12.58
N ARG A 73 -6.37 15.39 11.38
CA ARG A 73 -6.82 16.79 11.23
C ARG A 73 -8.28 16.98 11.66
N ALA A 74 -9.16 16.01 11.40
CA ALA A 74 -10.55 16.04 11.84
C ALA A 74 -10.66 15.95 13.38
N LYS A 75 -9.90 15.05 14.02
CA LYS A 75 -9.86 14.91 15.49
C LYS A 75 -9.30 16.15 16.19
N ALA A 76 -8.31 16.81 15.59
CA ALA A 76 -7.77 18.08 16.10
C ALA A 76 -8.80 19.23 16.03
N LYS A 77 -9.65 19.27 15.00
CA LYS A 77 -10.70 20.30 14.85
C LYS A 77 -11.88 20.09 15.81
N VAL A 78 -12.27 18.84 16.08
CA VAL A 78 -13.34 18.51 17.04
C VAL A 78 -12.90 18.83 18.48
N ALA A 79 -11.66 18.51 18.86
CA ALA A 79 -11.13 18.83 20.19
C ALA A 79 -10.93 20.34 20.45
N ALA A 80 -10.75 21.13 19.39
CA ALA A 80 -10.69 22.59 19.48
C ALA A 80 -12.09 23.23 19.56
N GLY A 81 -13.09 22.66 18.88
CA GLY A 81 -14.47 23.16 18.89
C GLY A 81 -15.24 22.87 20.18
N GLU A 82 -14.94 21.78 20.89
CA GLU A 82 -15.68 21.38 22.10
C GLU A 82 -15.33 22.22 23.35
N ARG A 83 -14.28 23.05 23.30
CA ARG A 83 -13.90 23.96 24.41
C ARG A 83 -14.61 25.31 24.38
N GLN A 84 -15.30 25.66 23.29
CA GLN A 84 -15.90 26.99 23.12
C GLN A 84 -17.33 27.14 23.67
N HIS A 85 -17.98 26.08 24.16
CA HIS A 85 -19.40 26.12 24.53
C HIS A 85 -19.71 26.13 26.04
N ARG A 86 -18.72 26.25 26.94
CA ARG A 86 -18.93 26.21 28.42
C ARG A 86 -18.72 27.53 29.15
N ALA A 87 -18.35 28.62 28.47
CA ALA A 87 -17.87 29.84 29.14
C ALA A 87 -18.84 31.04 29.08
N GLU A 88 -20.13 30.84 28.82
CA GLU A 88 -21.11 31.94 28.77
C GLU A 88 -22.40 31.59 29.52
N ASP A 89 -22.31 31.32 30.82
CA ASP A 89 -23.45 31.41 31.75
C ASP A 89 -22.91 31.55 33.18
N GLY A 90 -22.66 32.78 33.62
CA GLY A 90 -22.18 33.02 34.98
C GLY A 90 -21.69 34.42 35.29
N GLU A 91 -22.27 35.46 34.68
CA GLU A 91 -22.13 36.83 35.17
C GLU A 91 -23.53 37.43 35.34
N ALA A 92 -23.89 37.69 36.60
CA ALA A 92 -24.76 38.76 37.11
C ALA A 92 -25.59 38.27 38.31
N ALA A 93 -25.08 38.55 39.52
CA ALA A 93 -25.79 39.25 40.60
C ALA A 93 -25.03 39.10 41.92
#